data_AF-A0A8J2WIP5-F1
#
_entry.id   AF-A0A8J2WIP5-F1
#
_cell.length_a   1.000
_cell.length_b   1.000
_cell.length_c   1.000
_cell.angle_alpha   90.00
_cell.angle_beta   90.00
_cell.angle_gamma   90.00
#
_symmetry.space_group_name_H-M   'P 1'
#
loop_
_entity.id
_entity.type
_entity.pdbx_description
1 polymer ?
#
loop_
_entity_poly.entity_id
_entity_poly.type
_entity_poly.pdbx_seq_one_letter_code
_entity_poly.pdbx_strand_id
1 'polypeptide(L)'
;MEMTSKSMYSSQSKSLETNNLLTVEEIEERIQQLITENTGLRNTLQQNNTYMRQLSSTLVEWQEEVIRVQSVYQNKVEKAKEVITKLKEENAMLKQRIELDQKDTHSSSNISGIVRSNLAQAMAQTHQSAQEGFESLDSYVLVASSPPNNQTLKDNQQGDELPSYDSLFHKRQNGEETGDLSICKVQREADFLREQLANEMESNKNKQILLNQTTAQLDQLMVEFQELSKKLGQQRQVVQDPIIEELTKTNQQLRQNYCEMEKKVTSVNTRLAVAEEMVLSKQVDITELQSEIARLEKCLETMPILKAQMELFRTDFEAEREARQSLAGEKDAMEQEIRLLKRQLEGASVENSFVSVSTRPPEDDIVVTSYECPKCNLAFHSNDALNNHLDVCLTQHMFP
;
A
#
# COMPACT_ATOMS: atom_id res chain seq x y z
N MET A 1 92.47 -28.94 -58.81
CA MET A 1 91.26 -28.95 -57.97
C MET A 1 91.33 -27.78 -57.00
N GLU A 2 91.37 -26.55 -57.54
CA GLU A 2 91.40 -25.29 -56.80
C GLU A 2 90.25 -24.43 -57.32
N MET A 3 89.01 -24.68 -56.88
CA MET A 3 87.85 -23.95 -57.39
C MET A 3 86.70 -23.80 -56.38
N THR A 4 86.92 -23.96 -55.07
CA THR A 4 85.81 -23.90 -54.09
C THR A 4 86.02 -22.98 -52.89
N SER A 5 87.24 -22.52 -52.59
CA SER A 5 87.46 -21.70 -51.38
C SER A 5 87.42 -20.17 -51.58
N LYS A 6 87.47 -19.67 -52.83
CA LYS A 6 87.32 -18.24 -53.13
C LYS A 6 85.85 -17.78 -53.29
N SER A 7 84.91 -18.72 -53.34
CA SER A 7 83.49 -18.42 -53.58
C SER A 7 82.72 -18.06 -52.31
N MET A 8 83.14 -18.50 -51.12
CA MET A 8 82.42 -18.18 -49.87
C MET A 8 82.82 -16.84 -49.24
N TYR A 9 84.04 -16.34 -49.47
CA TYR A 9 84.47 -15.04 -48.93
C TYR A 9 84.03 -13.82 -49.75
N SER A 10 83.45 -14.03 -50.94
CA SER A 10 82.85 -12.94 -51.75
C SER A 10 81.36 -12.74 -51.47
N SER A 11 80.72 -13.67 -50.77
CA SER A 11 79.27 -13.64 -50.51
C SER A 11 78.90 -12.98 -49.17
N GLN A 12 79.88 -12.78 -48.28
CA GLN A 12 79.66 -12.16 -46.97
C GLN A 12 80.13 -10.71 -46.88
N SER A 13 80.91 -10.24 -47.87
CA SER A 13 81.33 -8.83 -48.01
C SER A 13 80.42 -8.01 -48.93
N LYS A 14 79.41 -8.64 -49.56
CA LYS A 14 78.42 -7.96 -50.43
C LYS A 14 77.06 -7.67 -49.80
N SER A 15 76.86 -7.97 -48.52
CA SER A 15 75.59 -7.62 -47.83
C SER A 15 75.68 -6.39 -46.92
N LEU A 16 76.83 -5.71 -46.88
CA LEU A 16 77.06 -4.53 -46.02
C LEU A 16 77.28 -3.23 -46.81
N GLU A 17 77.24 -3.28 -48.14
CA GLU A 17 77.35 -2.09 -49.00
C GLU A 17 76.25 -2.08 -50.06
N THR A 18 75.00 -2.13 -49.60
CA THR A 18 73.93 -1.44 -50.30
C THR A 18 73.30 -0.51 -49.30
N ASN A 19 73.76 0.74 -49.33
CA ASN A 19 72.95 1.87 -48.91
C ASN A 19 71.62 1.78 -49.68
N ASN A 20 70.65 1.03 -49.14
CA ASN A 20 69.25 1.28 -49.40
C ASN A 20 68.95 2.60 -48.68
N LEU A 21 69.33 3.72 -49.31
CA LEU A 21 68.53 4.91 -49.14
C LEU A 21 67.13 4.44 -49.54
N LEU A 22 66.25 4.31 -48.54
CA LEU A 22 64.81 4.23 -48.77
C LEU A 22 64.52 5.26 -49.85
N THR A 23 63.90 4.81 -50.94
CA THR A 23 63.54 5.73 -52.00
C THR A 23 62.64 6.82 -51.39
N VAL A 24 62.68 8.03 -51.95
CA VAL A 24 61.86 9.14 -51.43
C VAL A 24 60.39 8.72 -51.28
N GLU A 25 59.92 7.87 -52.20
CA GLU A 25 58.59 7.24 -52.19
C GLU A 25 58.34 6.33 -50.97
N GLU A 26 59.30 5.47 -50.59
CA GLU A 26 59.20 4.63 -49.38
C GLU A 26 59.24 5.45 -48.07
N ILE A 27 59.97 6.56 -48.06
CA ILE A 27 60.00 7.51 -46.93
C ILE A 27 58.65 8.23 -46.82
N GLU A 28 58.11 8.69 -47.94
CA GLU A 28 56.79 9.34 -48.01
C GLU A 28 55.68 8.40 -47.54
N GLU A 29 55.69 7.14 -47.98
CA GLU A 29 54.71 6.14 -47.53
C GLU A 29 54.82 5.89 -46.02
N ARG A 30 56.04 5.80 -45.48
CA ARG A 30 56.23 5.60 -44.04
C ARG A 30 55.78 6.80 -43.22
N ILE A 31 56.01 8.02 -43.69
CA ILE A 31 55.51 9.24 -43.05
C ILE A 31 53.97 9.28 -43.10
N GLN A 32 53.35 8.91 -44.23
CA GLN A 32 51.89 8.82 -44.32
C GLN A 32 51.30 7.76 -43.38
N GLN A 33 51.94 6.60 -43.28
CA GLN A 33 51.55 5.57 -42.29
C GLN A 33 51.65 6.12 -40.86
N LEU A 34 52.74 6.81 -40.51
CA LEU A 34 52.88 7.41 -39.19
C LEU A 34 51.83 8.49 -38.93
N ILE A 35 51.47 9.29 -39.94
CA ILE A 35 50.41 10.31 -39.81
C ILE A 35 49.04 9.64 -39.61
N THR A 36 48.72 8.59 -40.38
CA THR A 36 47.46 7.85 -40.24
C THR A 36 47.36 7.12 -38.91
N GLU A 37 48.46 6.53 -38.44
CA GLU A 37 48.55 5.91 -37.12
C GLU A 37 48.40 6.95 -36.00
N ASN A 38 49.10 8.08 -36.09
CA ASN A 38 49.04 9.15 -35.09
C ASN A 38 47.64 9.79 -35.02
N THR A 39 47.00 10.01 -36.17
CA THR A 39 45.61 10.47 -36.22
C THR A 39 44.64 9.44 -35.67
N GLY A 40 44.85 8.14 -35.92
CA GLY A 40 44.08 7.05 -35.32
C GLY A 40 44.21 6.97 -33.80
N LEU A 41 45.44 7.09 -33.28
CA LEU A 41 45.71 7.16 -31.84
C LEU A 41 45.06 8.38 -31.20
N ARG A 42 45.15 9.55 -31.84
CA ARG A 42 44.52 10.79 -31.38
C ARG A 42 42.99 10.64 -31.30
N ASN A 43 42.37 10.05 -32.32
CA ASN A 43 40.93 9.81 -32.35
C ASN A 43 40.50 8.81 -31.26
N THR A 44 41.26 7.74 -31.06
CA THR A 44 41.02 6.75 -29.99
C THR A 44 41.13 7.39 -28.61
N LEU A 45 42.16 8.23 -28.40
CA LEU A 45 42.36 8.94 -27.14
C LEU A 45 41.27 9.99 -26.88
N GLN A 46 40.79 10.66 -27.93
CA GLN A 46 39.65 11.57 -27.84
C GLN A 46 38.36 10.82 -27.46
N GLN A 47 38.10 9.67 -28.10
CA GLN A 47 36.96 8.80 -27.77
C GLN A 47 37.04 8.29 -26.33
N ASN A 48 38.22 7.87 -25.88
CA ASN A 48 38.43 7.43 -24.50
C ASN A 48 38.17 8.58 -23.50
N ASN A 49 38.66 9.79 -23.79
CA ASN A 49 38.37 10.97 -22.96
C ASN A 49 36.89 11.35 -22.93
N THR A 50 36.14 11.17 -24.03
CA THR A 50 34.68 11.37 -24.02
C THR A 50 33.98 10.30 -23.19
N TYR A 51 34.41 9.05 -23.31
CA TYR A 51 33.86 7.93 -22.54
C TYR A 51 34.12 8.10 -21.04
N MET A 52 35.33 8.50 -20.65
CA MET A 52 35.68 8.78 -19.25
C MET A 52 34.85 9.94 -18.68
N ARG A 53 34.56 10.97 -19.46
CA ARG A 53 33.65 12.05 -19.04
C ARG A 53 32.22 11.56 -18.85
N GLN A 54 31.73 10.70 -19.74
CA GLN A 54 30.40 10.09 -19.59
C GLN A 54 30.34 9.23 -18.32
N LEU A 55 31.34 8.36 -18.09
CA LEU A 55 31.44 7.56 -16.87
C LEU A 55 31.49 8.43 -15.61
N SER A 56 32.26 9.53 -15.64
CA SER A 56 32.32 10.47 -14.52
C SER A 56 30.96 11.16 -14.27
N SER A 57 30.21 11.50 -15.32
CA SER A 57 28.87 12.09 -15.19
C SER A 57 27.91 11.10 -14.54
N THR A 58 27.88 9.86 -15.05
CA THR A 58 27.04 8.81 -14.49
C THR A 58 27.41 8.51 -13.04
N LEU A 59 28.70 8.48 -12.68
CA LEU A 59 29.14 8.29 -11.30
C LEU A 59 28.63 9.40 -10.37
N VAL A 60 28.64 10.66 -10.82
CA VAL A 60 28.09 11.79 -10.06
C VAL A 60 26.58 11.64 -9.88
N GLU A 61 25.84 11.27 -10.93
CA GLU A 61 24.40 10.99 -10.83
C GLU A 61 24.10 9.87 -9.82
N TRP A 62 24.86 8.77 -9.85
CA TRP A 62 24.75 7.70 -8.85
C TRP A 62 25.07 8.18 -7.44
N GLN A 63 26.09 9.03 -7.28
CA GLN A 63 26.44 9.59 -5.99
C GLN A 63 25.32 10.47 -5.42
N GLU A 64 24.72 11.33 -6.25
CA GLU A 64 23.57 12.15 -5.88
C GLU A 64 22.37 11.30 -5.49
N GLU A 65 22.10 10.23 -6.24
CA GLU A 65 21.00 9.30 -5.98
C GLU A 65 21.19 8.56 -4.65
N VAL A 66 22.40 8.08 -4.36
CA VAL A 66 22.74 7.45 -3.07
C VAL A 66 22.52 8.43 -1.90
N ILE A 67 22.96 9.68 -2.05
CA ILE A 67 22.75 10.73 -1.03
C ILE A 67 21.24 10.98 -0.84
N ARG A 68 20.48 11.06 -1.93
CA ARG A 68 19.03 11.26 -1.90
C ARG A 68 18.32 10.12 -1.16
N VAL A 69 18.64 8.87 -1.49
CA VAL A 69 18.08 7.68 -0.85
C VAL A 69 18.44 7.65 0.64
N GLN A 70 19.69 7.90 0.99
CA GLN A 70 20.14 7.97 2.38
C GLN A 70 19.39 9.04 3.18
N SER A 71 19.18 10.22 2.61
CA SER A 71 18.38 11.31 3.21
C SER A 71 16.93 10.90 3.47
N VAL A 72 16.29 10.19 2.52
CA VAL A 72 14.93 9.68 2.69
C VAL A 72 14.85 8.65 3.81
N TYR A 73 15.78 7.69 3.89
CA TYR A 73 15.82 6.72 4.98
C TYR A 73 16.07 7.38 6.33
N GLN A 74 16.97 8.36 6.41
CA GLN A 74 17.18 9.14 7.63
C GLN A 74 15.89 9.85 8.08
N ASN A 75 15.13 10.46 7.17
CA ASN A 75 13.85 11.09 7.49
C ASN A 75 12.81 10.08 7.99
N LYS A 76 12.72 8.90 7.37
CA LYS A 76 11.83 7.81 7.82
C LYS A 76 12.19 7.33 9.22
N VAL A 77 13.49 7.16 9.51
CA VAL A 77 13.98 6.78 10.84
C VAL A 77 13.65 7.86 11.87
N GLU A 78 13.81 9.14 11.53
CA GLU A 78 13.51 10.23 12.44
C GLU A 78 12.01 10.31 12.78
N LYS A 79 11.13 10.20 11.78
CA LYS A 79 9.68 10.09 12.00
C LYS A 79 9.31 8.89 12.88
N ALA A 80 9.96 7.74 12.68
CA ALA A 80 9.74 6.57 13.52
C ALA A 80 10.16 6.82 14.98
N LYS A 81 11.29 7.51 15.21
CA LYS A 81 11.70 7.91 16.56
C LYS A 81 10.68 8.85 17.21
N GLU A 82 10.16 9.85 16.49
CA GLU A 82 9.13 10.76 17.01
C GLU A 82 7.85 10.04 17.42
N VAL A 83 7.42 9.03 16.64
CA VAL A 83 6.25 8.21 17.02
C VAL A 83 6.56 7.41 18.28
N ILE A 84 7.76 6.83 18.39
CA ILE A 84 8.19 6.08 19.58
C ILE A 84 8.24 7.00 20.81
N THR A 85 8.73 8.24 20.70
CA THR A 85 8.77 9.17 21.83
C THR A 85 7.37 9.55 22.28
N LYS A 86 6.45 9.86 21.35
CA LYS A 86 5.04 10.14 21.65
C LYS A 86 4.37 8.97 22.36
N LEU A 87 4.52 7.75 21.84
CA LEU A 87 3.96 6.55 22.48
C LEU A 87 4.58 6.28 23.87
N LYS A 88 5.86 6.61 24.08
CA LYS A 88 6.50 6.51 25.40
C LYS A 88 5.94 7.54 26.38
N GLU A 89 5.72 8.77 25.95
CA GLU A 89 5.09 9.83 26.74
C GLU A 89 3.65 9.47 27.10
N GLU A 90 2.84 9.01 26.14
CA GLU A 90 1.47 8.53 26.38
C GLU A 90 1.45 7.35 27.35
N ASN A 91 2.33 6.36 27.18
CA ASN A 91 2.44 5.24 28.13
C ASN A 91 2.85 5.71 29.53
N ALA A 92 3.71 6.72 29.65
CA ALA A 92 4.07 7.29 30.94
C ALA A 92 2.87 7.99 31.59
N MET A 93 2.11 8.78 30.82
CA MET A 93 0.89 9.44 31.29
C MET A 93 -0.19 8.44 31.71
N LEU A 94 -0.40 7.37 30.93
CA LEU A 94 -1.35 6.32 31.26
C LEU A 94 -0.93 5.57 32.53
N LYS A 95 0.36 5.25 32.70
CA LYS A 95 0.87 4.67 33.95
C LYS A 95 0.62 5.59 35.15
N GLN A 96 0.90 6.88 35.02
CA GLN A 96 0.64 7.85 36.08
C GLN A 96 -0.86 7.96 36.41
N ARG A 97 -1.72 7.91 35.38
CA ARG A 97 -3.19 7.90 35.55
C ARG A 97 -3.65 6.67 36.33
N ILE A 98 -3.14 5.48 35.97
CA ILE A 98 -3.43 4.23 36.68
C ILE A 98 -2.97 4.31 38.14
N GLU A 99 -1.79 4.86 38.42
CA GLU A 99 -1.29 5.03 39.79
C GLU A 99 -2.14 6.01 40.62
N LEU A 100 -2.67 7.07 40.01
CA LEU A 100 -3.60 7.99 40.66
C LEU A 100 -4.94 7.31 40.97
N ASP A 101 -5.53 6.62 40.00
CA ASP A 101 -6.79 5.88 40.19
C ASP A 101 -6.63 4.75 41.23
N GLN A 102 -5.45 4.13 41.34
CA GLN A 102 -5.12 3.17 42.41
C GLN A 102 -5.06 3.83 43.79
N LYS A 103 -4.51 5.04 43.91
CA LYS A 103 -4.50 5.78 45.19
C LYS A 103 -5.90 6.27 45.59
N ASP A 104 -6.72 6.67 44.62
CA ASP A 104 -8.11 7.07 44.85
C ASP A 104 -8.98 5.88 45.25
N THR A 105 -8.73 4.69 44.69
CA THR A 105 -9.40 3.45 45.11
C THR A 105 -8.90 2.94 46.47
N HIS A 106 -7.65 3.17 46.87
CA HIS A 106 -7.20 2.90 48.25
C HIS A 106 -7.81 3.86 49.27
N SER A 107 -8.11 5.10 48.87
CA SER A 107 -8.83 6.09 49.70
C SER A 107 -10.33 5.77 49.80
N SER A 108 -10.93 5.29 48.70
CA SER A 108 -12.34 4.89 48.62
C SER A 108 -12.64 3.50 49.19
N SER A 109 -11.69 2.55 49.14
CA SER A 109 -11.85 1.21 49.74
C SER A 109 -11.88 1.25 51.28
N ASN A 110 -11.22 2.23 51.91
CA ASN A 110 -11.39 2.50 53.34
C ASN A 110 -12.81 3.00 53.69
N ILE A 111 -13.48 3.70 52.76
CA ILE A 111 -14.87 4.17 52.95
C ILE A 111 -15.87 3.05 52.57
N SER A 112 -15.60 2.28 51.51
CA SER A 112 -16.44 1.16 51.06
C SER A 112 -16.41 -0.04 52.02
N GLY A 113 -15.32 -0.27 52.75
CA GLY A 113 -15.24 -1.30 53.78
C GLY A 113 -16.16 -1.01 54.97
N ILE A 114 -16.23 0.25 55.40
CA ILE A 114 -17.08 0.72 56.49
C ILE A 114 -18.57 0.68 56.10
N VAL A 115 -18.90 1.04 54.85
CA VAL A 115 -20.30 0.99 54.36
C VAL A 115 -20.79 -0.45 54.19
N ARG A 116 -19.91 -1.37 53.76
CA ARG A 116 -20.27 -2.79 53.59
C ARG A 116 -20.44 -3.53 54.94
N SER A 117 -19.71 -3.15 55.99
CA SER A 117 -19.94 -3.69 57.34
C SER A 117 -21.25 -3.20 57.96
N ASN A 118 -21.61 -1.93 57.73
CA ASN A 118 -22.84 -1.34 58.27
C ASN A 118 -24.11 -1.87 57.57
N LEU A 119 -24.05 -2.18 56.27
CA LEU A 119 -25.17 -2.75 55.53
C LEU A 119 -25.42 -4.23 55.89
N ALA A 120 -24.36 -4.99 56.19
CA ALA A 120 -24.49 -6.38 56.65
C ALA A 120 -25.07 -6.49 58.08
N GLN A 121 -24.78 -5.52 58.96
CA GLN A 121 -25.40 -5.44 60.29
C GLN A 121 -26.88 -5.04 60.25
N ALA A 122 -27.28 -4.17 59.30
CA ALA A 122 -28.68 -3.76 59.13
C ALA A 122 -29.58 -4.87 58.55
N MET A 123 -29.03 -5.75 57.70
CA MET A 123 -29.77 -6.91 57.17
C MET A 123 -29.88 -8.08 58.16
N ALA A 124 -29.02 -8.17 59.17
CA ALA A 124 -29.12 -9.20 60.20
C ALA A 124 -30.20 -8.91 61.27
N GLN A 125 -30.66 -7.66 61.41
CA GLN A 125 -31.70 -7.27 62.37
C GLN A 125 -33.13 -7.35 61.83
N THR A 126 -33.32 -7.42 60.50
CA THR A 126 -34.65 -7.43 59.85
C THR A 126 -35.18 -8.84 59.52
N HIS A 127 -34.44 -9.91 59.83
CA HIS A 127 -34.84 -11.29 59.55
C HIS A 127 -35.51 -12.04 60.73
N GLN A 128 -35.91 -11.34 61.80
CA GLN A 128 -36.56 -11.97 62.98
C GLN A 128 -38.07 -11.78 63.10
N SER A 129 -38.77 -11.23 62.10
CA SER A 129 -40.20 -10.89 62.23
C SER A 129 -41.08 -11.18 61.01
N ALA A 130 -40.84 -12.28 60.28
CA ALA A 130 -41.81 -12.79 59.32
C ALA A 130 -41.63 -14.30 59.08
N GLN A 131 -42.04 -15.11 60.07
CA GLN A 131 -42.16 -16.56 59.89
C GLN A 131 -43.32 -17.08 60.74
N GLU A 132 -44.56 -16.86 60.30
CA GLU A 132 -45.72 -17.69 60.67
C GLU A 132 -46.76 -17.70 59.53
N GLY A 133 -47.27 -18.88 59.18
CA GLY A 133 -48.42 -19.08 58.28
C GLY A 133 -48.11 -19.94 57.05
N PHE A 134 -47.88 -21.25 57.16
CA PHE A 134 -48.83 -22.37 57.27
C PHE A 134 -48.77 -23.24 56.01
N GLU A 135 -48.27 -24.46 56.19
CA GLU A 135 -48.30 -25.59 55.25
C GLU A 135 -49.73 -26.14 55.08
N SER A 136 -49.90 -26.98 54.05
CA SER A 136 -50.89 -28.08 53.99
C SER A 136 -52.23 -27.76 53.34
N LEU A 137 -52.43 -28.27 52.12
CA LEU A 137 -53.27 -29.46 51.94
C LEU A 137 -53.10 -30.02 50.51
N ASP A 138 -52.67 -31.26 50.45
CA ASP A 138 -52.77 -32.13 49.28
C ASP A 138 -54.21 -32.68 49.18
N SER A 139 -54.60 -33.20 47.99
CA SER A 139 -55.87 -33.91 47.68
C SER A 139 -56.97 -33.09 46.98
N TYR A 140 -57.09 -33.20 45.66
CA TYR A 140 -58.01 -34.17 45.02
C TYR A 140 -57.85 -34.16 43.50
N VAL A 141 -57.99 -35.35 42.94
CA VAL A 141 -57.81 -35.76 41.55
C VAL A 141 -59.15 -35.73 40.81
N LEU A 142 -59.11 -35.29 39.55
CA LEU A 142 -59.98 -35.58 38.39
C LEU A 142 -61.51 -35.59 38.56
N VAL A 143 -62.20 -34.92 37.64
CA VAL A 143 -63.15 -35.52 36.67
C VAL A 143 -63.71 -34.39 35.80
N ALA A 144 -63.55 -34.51 34.49
CA ALA A 144 -64.64 -34.41 33.50
C ALA A 144 -64.07 -34.28 32.09
N SER A 145 -63.96 -35.42 31.40
CA SER A 145 -64.00 -35.48 29.94
C SER A 145 -65.35 -36.05 29.53
N SER A 146 -66.01 -35.36 28.61
CA SER A 146 -66.92 -35.82 27.54
C SER A 146 -68.33 -35.18 27.54
N PRO A 147 -68.83 -34.78 26.35
CA PRO A 147 -70.22 -34.33 26.10
C PRO A 147 -71.12 -35.57 25.86
N PRO A 148 -72.47 -35.47 25.81
CA PRO A 148 -73.14 -35.26 24.50
C PRO A 148 -74.62 -34.75 24.50
N ASN A 149 -75.05 -34.32 23.30
CA ASN A 149 -76.34 -34.47 22.60
C ASN A 149 -77.75 -34.13 23.15
N ASN A 150 -78.49 -33.55 22.20
CA ASN A 150 -79.87 -33.78 21.72
C ASN A 150 -81.07 -33.03 22.34
N GLN A 151 -81.76 -32.32 21.42
CA GLN A 151 -83.20 -32.36 21.11
C GLN A 151 -84.14 -32.77 22.26
N THR A 152 -85.27 -32.09 22.52
CA THR A 152 -86.45 -32.03 21.62
C THR A 152 -87.57 -31.21 22.32
N LEU A 153 -88.57 -30.79 21.52
CA LEU A 153 -89.98 -30.47 21.81
C LEU A 153 -90.32 -28.99 21.54
N LYS A 154 -90.92 -28.62 20.40
CA LYS A 154 -92.19 -28.98 19.73
C LYS A 154 -93.31 -27.97 20.04
N ASP A 155 -93.77 -27.36 18.95
CA ASP A 155 -95.17 -27.15 18.50
C ASP A 155 -96.23 -26.61 19.47
N ASN A 156 -96.84 -25.49 19.08
CA ASN A 156 -98.28 -25.33 18.73
C ASN A 156 -98.58 -23.82 18.58
N GLN A 157 -98.87 -23.30 17.39
CA GLN A 157 -100.17 -23.27 16.66
C GLN A 157 -101.20 -22.28 17.23
N GLN A 158 -102.03 -21.77 16.30
CA GLN A 158 -103.17 -20.82 16.43
C GLN A 158 -102.75 -19.34 16.50
N GLY A 159 -102.99 -18.47 15.49
CA GLY A 159 -104.07 -18.47 14.52
C GLY A 159 -105.37 -18.13 15.23
N ASP A 160 -105.79 -16.86 15.21
CA ASP A 160 -107.21 -16.51 15.13
C ASP A 160 -107.42 -15.07 14.66
N GLU A 161 -108.28 -15.01 13.66
CA GLU A 161 -108.84 -13.86 12.98
C GLU A 161 -109.60 -12.97 13.96
N LEU A 162 -109.55 -11.65 13.75
CA LEU A 162 -110.49 -10.71 14.35
C LEU A 162 -111.88 -10.94 13.76
N PRO A 163 -112.90 -11.33 14.54
CA PRO A 163 -114.27 -11.33 14.06
C PRO A 163 -114.86 -9.92 14.14
N SER A 164 -115.31 -9.48 12.98
CA SER A 164 -116.38 -8.51 12.75
C SER A 164 -117.50 -8.59 13.80
N TYR A 165 -117.84 -7.45 14.43
CA TYR A 165 -119.05 -7.34 15.25
C TYR A 165 -120.15 -6.65 14.45
N ASP A 166 -121.09 -7.47 14.00
CA ASP A 166 -122.28 -7.08 13.25
C ASP A 166 -123.46 -6.87 14.22
N SER A 167 -124.20 -5.79 13.97
CA SER A 167 -125.64 -5.62 14.21
C SER A 167 -126.26 -6.12 15.52
N LEU A 168 -126.49 -5.18 16.46
CA LEU A 168 -127.59 -5.26 17.43
C LEU A 168 -128.37 -3.95 17.51
N PHE A 169 -129.23 -3.70 16.51
CA PHE A 169 -130.40 -2.82 16.69
C PHE A 169 -131.62 -3.38 15.97
N HIS A 170 -132.29 -4.35 16.60
CA HIS A 170 -133.72 -4.53 16.38
C HIS A 170 -134.52 -4.22 17.65
N LYS A 171 -135.25 -3.11 17.52
CA LYS A 171 -136.67 -2.96 17.86
C LYS A 171 -137.03 -3.18 19.33
N ARG A 172 -137.33 -2.06 20.01
CA ARG A 172 -138.41 -2.07 21.01
C ARG A 172 -139.18 -0.76 21.01
N GLN A 173 -140.49 -0.91 20.84
CA GLN A 173 -141.50 0.10 21.14
C GLN A 173 -141.52 0.38 22.65
N ASN A 174 -141.76 1.66 22.97
CA ASN A 174 -142.58 2.22 24.06
C ASN A 174 -142.50 1.60 25.46
N GLY A 175 -142.18 2.44 26.46
CA GLY A 175 -142.59 2.25 27.86
C GLY A 175 -141.54 2.65 28.91
N GLU A 176 -141.81 3.73 29.63
CA GLU A 176 -140.95 4.55 30.51
C GLU A 176 -140.45 3.92 31.84
N GLU A 177 -140.23 2.61 31.94
CA GLU A 177 -139.70 1.96 33.16
C GLU A 177 -138.39 1.18 32.95
N THR A 178 -137.69 1.42 31.83
CA THR A 178 -136.46 0.71 31.44
C THR A 178 -135.16 1.47 31.70
N GLY A 179 -135.23 2.70 32.22
CA GLY A 179 -134.07 3.54 32.54
C GLY A 179 -133.15 2.89 33.58
N ASP A 180 -133.68 2.50 34.74
CA ASP A 180 -132.83 2.02 35.84
C ASP A 180 -132.19 0.64 35.58
N LEU A 181 -132.87 -0.24 34.85
CA LEU A 181 -132.32 -1.56 34.51
C LEU A 181 -131.28 -1.50 33.38
N SER A 182 -131.41 -0.53 32.46
CA SER A 182 -130.41 -0.27 31.41
C SER A 182 -129.20 0.48 31.97
N ILE A 183 -129.42 1.46 32.86
CA ILE A 183 -128.37 2.12 33.64
C ILE A 183 -127.58 1.11 34.47
N CYS A 184 -128.24 0.17 35.16
CA CYS A 184 -127.57 -0.86 35.96
C CYS A 184 -126.74 -1.87 35.12
N LYS A 185 -127.10 -2.09 33.86
CA LYS A 185 -126.29 -2.90 32.92
C LYS A 185 -125.08 -2.13 32.41
N VAL A 186 -125.29 -0.88 31.99
CA VAL A 186 -124.22 0.03 31.56
C VAL A 186 -123.23 0.29 32.70
N GLN A 187 -123.70 0.37 33.94
CA GLN A 187 -122.87 0.55 35.13
C GLN A 187 -121.97 -0.67 35.39
N ARG A 188 -122.52 -1.89 35.31
CA ARG A 188 -121.74 -3.13 35.45
C ARG A 188 -120.71 -3.29 34.35
N GLU A 189 -121.06 -2.90 33.13
CA GLU A 189 -120.14 -2.91 31.99
C GLU A 189 -119.04 -1.85 32.15
N ALA A 190 -119.38 -0.67 32.66
CA ALA A 190 -118.40 0.37 33.01
C ALA A 190 -117.46 -0.07 34.14
N ASP A 191 -117.97 -0.76 35.16
CA ASP A 191 -117.15 -1.28 36.26
C ASP A 191 -116.25 -2.45 35.80
N PHE A 192 -116.74 -3.33 34.92
CA PHE A 192 -115.94 -4.39 34.29
C PHE A 192 -114.79 -3.81 33.42
N LEU A 193 -115.09 -2.80 32.61
CA LEU A 193 -114.07 -2.12 31.78
C LEU A 193 -113.05 -1.37 32.64
N ARG A 194 -113.46 -0.77 33.76
CA ARG A 194 -112.53 -0.15 34.73
C ARG A 194 -111.59 -1.18 35.34
N GLU A 195 -112.10 -2.34 35.70
CA GLU A 195 -111.29 -3.42 36.25
C GLU A 195 -110.33 -4.03 35.22
N GLN A 196 -110.79 -4.21 33.97
CA GLN A 196 -109.91 -4.63 32.88
C GLN A 196 -108.81 -3.60 32.60
N LEU A 197 -109.15 -2.30 32.60
CA LEU A 197 -108.17 -1.23 32.45
C LEU A 197 -107.18 -1.21 33.61
N ALA A 198 -107.63 -1.42 34.85
CA ALA A 198 -106.75 -1.51 36.02
C ALA A 198 -105.79 -2.69 35.91
N ASN A 199 -106.27 -3.86 35.46
CA ASN A 199 -105.45 -5.05 35.25
C ASN A 199 -104.42 -4.86 34.11
N GLU A 200 -104.80 -4.23 33.01
CA GLU A 200 -103.86 -3.87 31.94
C GLU A 200 -102.83 -2.83 32.39
N MET A 201 -103.25 -1.82 33.17
CA MET A 201 -102.30 -0.84 33.74
C MET A 201 -101.30 -1.52 34.67
N GLU A 202 -101.72 -2.46 35.51
CA GLU A 202 -100.83 -3.20 36.42
C GLU A 202 -99.92 -4.17 35.64
N SER A 203 -100.44 -4.86 34.63
CA SER A 203 -99.66 -5.69 33.70
C SER A 203 -98.58 -4.88 32.97
N ASN A 204 -98.92 -3.69 32.48
CA ASN A 204 -97.99 -2.79 31.80
C ASN A 204 -96.90 -2.27 32.76
N LYS A 205 -97.29 -1.91 33.99
CA LYS A 205 -96.34 -1.53 35.05
C LYS A 205 -95.35 -2.65 35.35
N ASN A 206 -95.80 -3.91 35.44
CA ASN A 206 -94.93 -5.06 35.66
C ASN A 206 -93.98 -5.31 34.48
N LYS A 207 -94.46 -5.18 33.24
CA LYS A 207 -93.61 -5.25 32.03
C LYS A 207 -92.55 -4.15 32.04
N GLN A 208 -92.89 -2.92 32.47
CA GLN A 208 -91.94 -1.83 32.57
C GLN A 208 -90.87 -2.08 33.64
N ILE A 209 -91.23 -2.66 34.79
CA ILE A 209 -90.28 -3.04 35.84
C ILE A 209 -89.30 -4.10 35.30
N LEU A 210 -89.82 -5.13 34.63
CA LEU A 210 -89.00 -6.19 34.04
C LEU A 210 -88.07 -5.64 32.95
N LEU A 211 -88.57 -4.74 32.09
CA LEU A 211 -87.77 -4.04 31.08
C LEU A 211 -86.63 -3.26 31.74
N ASN A 212 -86.93 -2.43 32.74
CA ASN A 212 -85.91 -1.67 33.47
C ASN A 212 -84.87 -2.58 34.14
N GLN A 213 -85.31 -3.72 34.71
CA GLN A 213 -84.41 -4.71 35.31
C GLN A 213 -83.50 -5.37 34.27
N THR A 214 -84.02 -5.71 33.09
CA THR A 214 -83.22 -6.28 32.00
C THR A 214 -82.28 -5.24 31.37
N THR A 215 -82.70 -3.99 31.23
CA THR A 215 -81.82 -2.88 30.81
C THR A 215 -80.68 -2.68 31.81
N ALA A 216 -80.97 -2.68 33.12
CA ALA A 216 -79.93 -2.57 34.14
C ALA A 216 -78.93 -3.74 34.13
N GLN A 217 -79.41 -4.97 33.88
CA GLN A 217 -78.54 -6.14 33.70
C GLN A 217 -77.65 -6.02 32.46
N LEU A 218 -78.18 -5.48 31.36
CA LEU A 218 -77.40 -5.24 30.14
C LEU A 218 -76.33 -4.17 30.37
N ASP A 219 -76.68 -3.07 31.03
CA ASP A 219 -75.75 -1.99 31.38
C ASP A 219 -74.62 -2.52 32.28
N GLN A 220 -74.97 -3.36 33.27
CA GLN A 220 -73.98 -3.98 34.13
C GLN A 220 -73.04 -4.91 33.35
N LEU A 221 -73.58 -5.75 32.45
CA LEU A 221 -72.76 -6.62 31.61
C LEU A 221 -71.86 -5.82 30.65
N MET A 222 -72.32 -4.67 30.14
CA MET A 222 -71.49 -3.78 29.33
C MET A 222 -70.31 -3.21 30.13
N VAL A 223 -70.55 -2.79 31.38
CA VAL A 223 -69.48 -2.29 32.26
C VAL A 223 -68.47 -3.40 32.55
N GLU A 224 -68.93 -4.60 32.90
CA GLU A 224 -68.07 -5.75 33.16
C GLU A 224 -67.23 -6.13 31.92
N PHE A 225 -67.83 -6.11 30.72
CA PHE A 225 -67.13 -6.36 29.47
C PHE A 225 -66.06 -5.31 29.17
N GLN A 226 -66.37 -4.03 29.40
CA GLN A 226 -65.39 -2.95 29.25
C GLN A 226 -64.22 -3.10 30.23
N GLU A 227 -64.51 -3.48 31.47
CA GLU A 227 -63.50 -3.66 32.50
C GLU A 227 -62.60 -4.88 32.21
N LEU A 228 -63.18 -6.00 31.76
CA LEU A 228 -62.45 -7.18 31.31
C LEU A 228 -61.57 -6.86 30.09
N SER A 229 -62.10 -6.14 29.10
CA SER A 229 -61.34 -5.72 27.92
C SER A 229 -60.16 -4.84 28.29
N LYS A 230 -60.35 -3.91 29.24
CA LYS A 230 -59.28 -3.06 29.77
C LYS A 230 -58.22 -3.88 30.50
N LYS A 231 -58.62 -4.83 31.36
CA LYS A 231 -57.70 -5.74 32.07
C LYS A 231 -56.88 -6.59 31.10
N LEU A 232 -57.51 -7.15 30.07
CA LEU A 232 -56.83 -7.92 29.01
C LEU A 232 -55.83 -7.07 28.23
N GLY A 233 -56.19 -5.82 27.89
CA GLY A 233 -55.29 -4.87 27.23
C GLY A 233 -54.07 -4.55 28.09
N GLN A 234 -54.29 -4.25 29.37
CA GLN A 234 -53.22 -3.98 30.33
C GLN A 234 -52.31 -5.19 30.54
N GLN A 235 -52.87 -6.39 30.71
CA GLN A 235 -52.09 -7.60 30.92
C GLN A 235 -51.26 -7.95 29.67
N ARG A 236 -51.82 -7.75 28.47
CA ARG A 236 -51.08 -7.91 27.21
C ARG A 236 -49.91 -6.92 27.10
N GLN A 237 -50.13 -5.67 27.50
CA GLN A 237 -49.13 -4.61 27.47
C GLN A 237 -48.00 -4.85 28.50
N VAL A 238 -48.35 -5.22 29.74
CA VAL A 238 -47.39 -5.58 30.80
C VAL A 238 -46.51 -6.76 30.40
N VAL A 239 -47.01 -7.69 29.60
CA VAL A 239 -46.20 -8.84 29.11
C VAL A 239 -45.39 -8.48 27.87
N GLN A 240 -45.94 -7.71 26.92
CA GLN A 240 -45.24 -7.37 25.66
C GLN A 240 -44.15 -6.32 25.84
N ASP A 241 -44.40 -5.25 26.59
CA ASP A 241 -43.48 -4.13 26.73
C ASP A 241 -42.08 -4.54 27.25
N PRO A 242 -41.94 -5.35 28.33
CA PRO A 242 -40.61 -5.75 28.81
C PRO A 242 -39.87 -6.67 27.83
N ILE A 243 -40.59 -7.54 27.12
CA ILE A 243 -39.99 -8.43 26.09
C ILE A 243 -39.49 -7.59 24.91
N ILE A 244 -40.27 -6.60 24.47
CA ILE A 244 -39.89 -5.69 23.38
C ILE A 244 -38.71 -4.82 23.80
N GLU A 245 -38.68 -4.32 25.04
CA GLU A 245 -37.59 -3.51 25.59
C GLU A 245 -36.29 -4.31 25.71
N GLU A 246 -36.35 -5.54 26.21
CA GLU A 246 -35.19 -6.43 26.28
C GLU A 246 -34.69 -6.82 24.88
N LEU A 247 -35.60 -7.11 23.95
CA LEU A 247 -35.26 -7.41 22.56
C LEU A 247 -34.64 -6.21 21.84
N THR A 248 -35.12 -4.99 22.10
CA THR A 248 -34.53 -3.77 21.51
C THR A 248 -33.16 -3.48 22.10
N LYS A 249 -32.97 -3.64 23.40
CA LYS A 249 -31.67 -3.48 24.06
C LYS A 249 -30.63 -4.48 23.55
N THR A 250 -31.01 -5.75 23.44
CA THR A 250 -30.14 -6.80 22.89
C THR A 250 -29.79 -6.52 21.42
N ASN A 251 -30.76 -6.16 20.57
CA ASN A 251 -30.51 -5.77 19.18
C ASN A 251 -29.59 -4.54 19.07
N GLN A 252 -29.76 -3.55 19.94
CA GLN A 252 -28.88 -2.37 19.98
C GLN A 252 -27.45 -2.77 20.33
N GLN A 253 -27.27 -3.65 21.32
CA GLN A 253 -25.95 -4.13 21.74
C GLN A 253 -25.28 -4.98 20.65
N LEU A 254 -26.04 -5.85 19.97
CA LEU A 254 -25.58 -6.56 18.78
C LEU A 254 -25.10 -5.59 17.70
N ARG A 255 -25.89 -4.55 17.37
CA ARG A 255 -25.49 -3.53 16.38
C ARG A 255 -24.20 -2.79 16.76
N GLN A 256 -24.03 -2.45 18.04
CA GLN A 256 -22.79 -1.83 18.52
C GLN A 256 -21.59 -2.75 18.33
N ASN A 257 -21.73 -4.02 18.71
CA ASN A 257 -20.67 -5.03 18.52
C ASN A 257 -20.34 -5.25 17.04
N TYR A 258 -21.34 -5.30 16.16
CA TYR A 258 -21.12 -5.39 14.71
C TYR A 258 -20.38 -4.17 14.18
N CYS A 259 -20.75 -2.95 14.57
CA CYS A 259 -20.07 -1.72 14.17
C CYS A 259 -18.61 -1.69 14.65
N GLU A 260 -18.34 -2.14 15.88
CA GLU A 260 -16.97 -2.22 16.40
C GLU A 260 -16.14 -3.26 15.64
N MET A 261 -16.73 -4.42 15.35
CA MET A 261 -16.07 -5.46 14.54
C MET A 261 -15.78 -4.98 13.13
N GLU A 262 -16.70 -4.26 12.50
CA GLU A 262 -16.51 -3.66 11.17
C GLU A 262 -15.35 -2.66 11.15
N LYS A 263 -15.22 -1.83 12.19
CA LYS A 263 -14.06 -0.94 12.38
C LYS A 263 -12.75 -1.71 12.54
N LYS A 264 -12.76 -2.82 13.28
CA LYS A 264 -11.56 -3.69 13.42
C LYS A 264 -11.20 -4.35 12.10
N VAL A 265 -12.17 -4.86 11.35
CA VAL A 265 -11.95 -5.47 10.03
C VAL A 265 -11.38 -4.46 9.04
N THR A 266 -11.96 -3.26 8.97
CA THR A 266 -11.45 -2.18 8.11
C THR A 266 -10.04 -1.74 8.52
N SER A 267 -9.75 -1.63 9.82
CA SER A 267 -8.40 -1.32 10.32
C SER A 267 -7.38 -2.40 9.99
N VAL A 268 -7.73 -3.68 10.13
CA VAL A 268 -6.83 -4.79 9.78
C VAL A 268 -6.61 -4.85 8.27
N ASN A 269 -7.67 -4.70 7.47
CA ASN A 269 -7.57 -4.71 6.01
C ASN A 269 -6.71 -3.57 5.47
N THR A 270 -6.83 -2.37 6.04
CA THR A 270 -5.96 -1.24 5.65
C THR A 270 -4.49 -1.49 6.02
N ARG A 271 -4.22 -2.04 7.21
CA ARG A 271 -2.86 -2.45 7.61
C ARG A 271 -2.29 -3.55 6.71
N LEU A 272 -3.12 -4.50 6.31
CA LEU A 272 -2.74 -5.58 5.40
C LEU A 272 -2.35 -5.02 4.02
N ALA A 273 -3.19 -4.15 3.44
CA ALA A 273 -2.92 -3.53 2.14
C ALA A 273 -1.59 -2.74 2.13
N VAL A 274 -1.31 -1.98 3.19
CA VAL A 274 -0.03 -1.26 3.33
C VAL A 274 1.16 -2.22 3.45
N ALA A 275 1.00 -3.32 4.18
CA ALA A 275 2.05 -4.32 4.30
C ALA A 275 2.31 -5.03 2.96
N GLU A 276 1.27 -5.34 2.19
CA GLU A 276 1.38 -5.92 0.84
C GLU A 276 2.12 -4.99 -0.11
N GLU A 277 1.76 -3.69 -0.14
CA GLU A 277 2.47 -2.69 -0.97
C GLU A 277 3.95 -2.57 -0.58
N MET A 278 4.26 -2.56 0.72
CA MET A 278 5.64 -2.53 1.20
C MET A 278 6.43 -3.79 0.79
N VAL A 279 5.80 -4.97 0.83
CA VAL A 279 6.44 -6.22 0.38
C VAL A 279 6.70 -6.16 -1.12
N LEU A 280 5.74 -5.70 -1.92
CA LEU A 280 5.93 -5.53 -3.36
C LEU A 280 7.05 -4.54 -3.69
N SER A 281 7.11 -3.40 -3.01
CA SER A 281 8.20 -2.42 -3.16
C SER A 281 9.56 -3.04 -2.82
N LYS A 282 9.67 -3.78 -1.70
CA LYS A 282 10.91 -4.48 -1.34
C LYS A 282 11.27 -5.57 -2.34
N GLN A 283 10.29 -6.23 -2.95
CA GLN A 283 10.54 -7.26 -3.96
C GLN A 283 11.16 -6.66 -5.22
N VAL A 284 10.74 -5.44 -5.61
CA VAL A 284 11.37 -4.69 -6.71
C VAL A 284 12.82 -4.35 -6.36
N ASP A 285 13.08 -3.79 -5.18
CA ASP A 285 14.45 -3.47 -4.72
C ASP A 285 15.36 -4.71 -4.76
N ILE A 286 14.84 -5.87 -4.31
CA ILE A 286 15.58 -7.14 -4.34
C ILE A 286 15.92 -7.52 -5.78
N THR A 287 14.98 -7.42 -6.71
CA THR A 287 15.24 -7.77 -8.12
C THR A 287 16.25 -6.84 -8.78
N GLU A 288 16.23 -5.55 -8.43
CA GLU A 288 17.21 -4.57 -8.93
C GLU A 288 18.61 -4.87 -8.38
N LEU A 289 18.73 -5.10 -7.07
CA LEU A 289 19.99 -5.48 -6.44
C LEU A 289 20.54 -6.80 -7.00
N GLN A 290 19.68 -7.78 -7.28
CA GLN A 290 20.08 -9.03 -7.93
C GLN A 290 20.63 -8.80 -9.34
N SER A 291 19.98 -7.94 -10.12
CA SER A 291 20.47 -7.55 -11.45
C SER A 291 21.84 -6.86 -11.38
N GLU A 292 22.02 -5.98 -10.40
CA GLU A 292 23.27 -5.25 -10.21
C GLU A 292 24.41 -6.17 -9.74
N ILE A 293 24.13 -7.12 -8.84
CA ILE A 293 25.08 -8.17 -8.45
C ILE A 293 25.51 -8.96 -9.68
N ALA A 294 24.57 -9.43 -10.51
CA ALA A 294 24.90 -10.19 -11.73
C ALA A 294 25.75 -9.37 -12.71
N ARG A 295 25.49 -8.06 -12.81
CA ARG A 295 26.31 -7.14 -13.63
C ARG A 295 27.73 -7.02 -13.08
N LEU A 296 27.87 -6.84 -11.77
CA LEU A 296 29.16 -6.72 -11.10
C LEU A 296 29.97 -8.03 -11.18
N GLU A 297 29.33 -9.18 -11.04
CA GLU A 297 29.95 -10.50 -11.23
C GLU A 297 30.57 -10.61 -12.63
N LYS A 298 29.82 -10.23 -13.68
CA LYS A 298 30.35 -10.21 -15.05
C LYS A 298 31.55 -9.27 -15.22
N CYS A 299 31.56 -8.11 -14.56
CA CYS A 299 32.72 -7.23 -14.56
C CYS A 299 33.92 -7.87 -13.84
N LEU A 300 33.69 -8.54 -12.71
CA LEU A 300 34.73 -9.24 -11.96
C LEU A 300 35.38 -10.38 -12.75
N GLU A 301 34.63 -11.08 -13.60
CA GLU A 301 35.17 -12.12 -14.50
C GLU A 301 36.27 -11.60 -15.43
N THR A 302 36.25 -10.31 -15.77
CA THR A 302 37.26 -9.69 -16.66
C THR A 302 38.55 -9.28 -15.95
N MET A 303 38.51 -9.08 -14.62
CA MET A 303 39.68 -8.62 -13.86
C MET A 303 40.90 -9.55 -13.95
N PRO A 304 40.76 -10.89 -13.85
CA PRO A 304 41.91 -11.79 -13.95
C PRO A 304 42.65 -11.68 -15.29
N ILE A 305 41.90 -11.49 -16.38
CA ILE A 305 42.47 -11.35 -17.74
C ILE A 305 43.26 -10.04 -17.84
N LEU A 306 42.67 -8.93 -17.40
CA LEU A 306 43.36 -7.63 -17.39
C LEU A 306 44.60 -7.66 -16.49
N LYS A 307 44.52 -8.34 -15.34
CA LYS A 307 45.67 -8.53 -14.45
C LYS A 307 46.77 -9.36 -15.12
N ALA A 308 46.41 -10.46 -15.79
CA ALA A 308 47.37 -11.27 -16.54
C ALA A 308 48.03 -10.48 -17.68
N GLN A 309 47.25 -9.67 -18.41
CA GLN A 309 47.77 -8.79 -19.46
C GLN A 309 48.77 -7.76 -18.92
N MET A 310 48.47 -7.14 -17.77
CA MET A 310 49.37 -6.21 -17.10
C MET A 310 50.69 -6.89 -16.68
N GLU A 311 50.62 -8.11 -16.15
CA GLU A 311 51.83 -8.86 -15.77
C GLU A 311 52.67 -9.26 -16.99
N LEU A 312 52.04 -9.68 -18.09
CA LEU A 312 52.76 -9.99 -19.34
C LEU A 312 53.50 -8.76 -19.87
N PHE A 313 52.82 -7.60 -19.93
CA PHE A 313 53.49 -6.36 -20.36
C PHE A 313 54.62 -5.94 -19.41
N ARG A 314 54.47 -6.17 -18.10
CA ARG A 314 55.53 -5.91 -17.14
C ARG A 314 56.74 -6.82 -17.40
N THR A 315 56.52 -8.12 -17.60
CA THR A 315 57.61 -9.07 -17.86
C THR A 315 58.29 -8.79 -19.20
N ASP A 316 57.54 -8.46 -20.24
CA ASP A 316 58.08 -8.13 -21.56
C ASP A 316 58.94 -6.87 -21.50
N PHE A 317 58.47 -5.85 -20.76
CA PHE A 317 59.22 -4.63 -20.54
C PHE A 317 60.53 -4.87 -19.76
N GLU A 318 60.48 -5.70 -18.71
CA GLU A 318 61.67 -6.07 -17.94
C GLU A 318 62.68 -6.83 -18.79
N ALA A 319 62.24 -7.79 -19.59
CA ALA A 319 63.08 -8.55 -20.51
C ALA A 319 63.72 -7.67 -21.60
N GLU A 320 62.94 -6.78 -22.23
CA GLU A 320 63.46 -5.82 -23.22
C GLU A 320 64.49 -4.88 -22.59
N ARG A 321 64.24 -4.42 -21.36
CA ARG A 321 65.18 -3.56 -20.62
C ARG A 321 66.48 -4.30 -20.33
N GLU A 322 66.43 -5.54 -19.87
CA GLU A 322 67.60 -6.37 -19.60
C GLU A 322 68.41 -6.62 -20.88
N ALA A 323 67.74 -6.98 -21.99
CA ALA A 323 68.36 -7.15 -23.30
C ALA A 323 69.08 -5.87 -23.76
N ARG A 324 68.43 -4.71 -23.61
CA ARG A 324 69.05 -3.40 -23.93
C ARG A 324 70.26 -3.08 -23.06
N GLN A 325 70.22 -3.41 -21.77
CA GLN A 325 71.36 -3.22 -20.88
C GLN A 325 72.54 -4.13 -21.26
N SER A 326 72.27 -5.39 -21.61
CA SER A 326 73.30 -6.31 -22.10
C SER A 326 73.93 -5.79 -23.39
N LEU A 327 73.12 -5.38 -24.37
CA LEU A 327 73.61 -4.82 -25.63
C LEU A 327 74.40 -3.52 -25.44
N ALA A 328 73.97 -2.64 -24.52
CA ALA A 328 74.72 -1.45 -24.18
C ALA A 328 76.08 -1.79 -23.54
N GLY A 329 76.11 -2.76 -22.64
CA GLY A 329 77.35 -3.25 -22.03
C GLY A 329 78.32 -3.87 -23.04
N GLU A 330 77.81 -4.72 -23.95
CA GLU A 330 78.60 -5.29 -25.05
C GLU A 330 79.13 -4.20 -26.00
N LYS A 331 78.29 -3.21 -26.34
CA LYS A 331 78.70 -2.05 -27.14
C LYS A 331 79.85 -1.30 -26.48
N ASP A 332 79.74 -0.98 -25.18
CA ASP A 332 80.79 -0.27 -24.45
C ASP A 332 82.09 -1.08 -24.37
N ALA A 333 82.01 -2.41 -24.24
CA ALA A 333 83.16 -3.30 -24.26
C ALA A 333 83.87 -3.30 -25.63
N MET A 334 83.10 -3.42 -26.72
CA MET A 334 83.62 -3.37 -28.09
C MET A 334 84.23 -2.00 -28.41
N GLU A 335 83.62 -0.91 -27.96
CA GLU A 335 84.18 0.43 -28.11
C GLU A 335 85.53 0.58 -27.38
N GLN A 336 85.66 0.00 -26.18
CA GLN A 336 86.93 0.00 -25.45
C GLN A 336 87.99 -0.82 -26.19
N GLU A 337 87.65 -2.00 -26.71
CA GLU A 337 88.56 -2.82 -27.51
C GLU A 337 89.02 -2.07 -28.77
N ILE A 338 88.10 -1.43 -29.51
CA ILE A 338 88.44 -0.59 -30.66
C ILE A 338 89.39 0.55 -30.26
N ARG A 339 89.17 1.22 -29.11
CA ARG A 339 90.07 2.28 -28.62
C ARG A 339 91.47 1.73 -28.30
N LEU A 340 91.57 0.54 -27.72
CA LEU A 340 92.84 -0.12 -27.43
C LEU A 340 93.58 -0.49 -28.72
N LEU A 341 92.89 -1.11 -29.68
CA LEU A 341 93.47 -1.48 -30.97
C LEU A 341 93.93 -0.25 -31.77
N LYS A 342 93.13 0.84 -31.77
CA LYS A 342 93.54 2.12 -32.38
C LYS A 342 94.81 2.67 -31.74
N ARG A 343 94.92 2.65 -30.41
CA ARG A 343 96.13 3.08 -29.69
C ARG A 343 97.34 2.21 -30.03
N GLN A 344 97.16 0.90 -30.17
CA GLN A 344 98.23 -0.01 -30.59
C GLN A 344 98.69 0.25 -32.02
N LEU A 345 97.75 0.52 -32.95
CA LEU A 345 98.05 0.85 -34.34
C LEU A 345 98.77 2.20 -34.45
N GLU A 346 98.32 3.22 -33.71
CA GLU A 346 98.99 4.52 -33.61
C GLU A 346 100.39 4.40 -33.01
N GLY A 347 100.57 3.54 -31.99
CA GLY A 347 101.87 3.20 -31.41
C GLY A 347 102.80 2.47 -32.39
N ALA A 348 102.28 1.53 -33.18
CA ALA A 348 103.03 0.82 -34.22
C ALA A 348 103.33 1.71 -35.45
N SER A 349 102.51 2.73 -35.71
CA SER A 349 102.75 3.72 -36.77
C SER A 349 103.92 4.65 -36.46
N VAL A 350 104.39 4.73 -35.21
CA VAL A 350 105.61 5.48 -34.85
C VAL A 350 106.89 4.70 -35.23
N GLU A 351 106.81 3.39 -35.50
CA GLU A 351 107.95 2.58 -35.96
C GLU A 351 108.09 2.50 -37.49
N ASN A 352 107.11 2.98 -38.27
CA ASN A 352 107.21 3.08 -39.74
C ASN A 352 107.05 4.54 -40.20
N SER A 353 108.14 5.29 -40.12
CA SER A 353 108.32 6.56 -40.83
C SER A 353 108.67 6.29 -42.31
N PHE A 354 108.22 7.18 -43.21
CA PHE A 354 108.33 7.25 -44.69
C PHE A 354 107.16 6.56 -45.44
N VAL A 355 106.31 7.21 -46.27
CA VAL A 355 106.42 8.41 -47.13
C VAL A 355 105.03 9.05 -47.32
N SER A 356 104.98 10.39 -47.34
CA SER A 356 103.85 11.23 -47.75
C SER A 356 103.92 11.61 -49.24
N VAL A 357 102.80 11.63 -49.97
CA VAL A 357 102.50 12.50 -51.13
C VAL A 357 100.95 12.64 -51.21
N SER A 358 100.32 13.72 -50.74
CA SER A 358 99.92 14.96 -51.47
C SER A 358 99.23 14.66 -52.82
N THR A 359 97.97 15.03 -53.10
CA THR A 359 97.52 16.41 -53.40
C THR A 359 95.97 16.49 -53.40
N ARG A 360 95.45 17.60 -52.88
CA ARG A 360 94.07 18.15 -52.89
C ARG A 360 93.91 19.12 -54.10
N PRO A 361 92.82 19.94 -54.29
CA PRO A 361 91.34 19.85 -54.13
C PRO A 361 90.62 20.48 -55.39
N PRO A 362 89.48 21.23 -55.32
CA PRO A 362 88.08 20.96 -54.87
C PRO A 362 87.02 21.27 -55.99
N GLU A 363 85.79 20.78 -55.86
CA GLU A 363 84.63 21.30 -56.63
C GLU A 363 83.53 21.83 -55.69
N ASP A 364 83.33 23.14 -55.78
CA ASP A 364 82.12 23.97 -55.69
C ASP A 364 81.02 23.68 -54.64
N ASP A 365 81.12 24.39 -53.52
CA ASP A 365 79.97 24.82 -52.71
C ASP A 365 79.26 26.00 -53.40
N ILE A 366 78.19 25.73 -54.14
CA ILE A 366 77.22 26.75 -54.54
C ILE A 366 76.23 26.93 -53.39
N VAL A 367 76.51 27.87 -52.49
CA VAL A 367 75.54 28.33 -51.48
C VAL A 367 74.48 29.21 -52.16
N VAL A 368 73.48 28.60 -52.80
CA VAL A 368 72.23 29.28 -53.16
C VAL A 368 71.40 29.40 -51.88
N THR A 369 71.55 30.50 -51.15
CA THR A 369 70.65 30.85 -50.04
C THR A 369 69.54 31.78 -50.54
N SER A 370 68.77 31.31 -51.53
CA SER A 370 67.46 31.87 -51.85
C SER A 370 66.41 30.80 -51.59
N TYR A 371 65.70 30.94 -50.48
CA TYR A 371 64.62 30.05 -50.07
C TYR A 371 63.34 30.52 -50.75
N GLU A 372 62.76 29.73 -51.65
CA GLU A 372 61.55 30.11 -52.40
C GLU A 372 60.31 29.43 -51.84
N CYS A 373 59.20 30.17 -51.74
CA CYS A 373 57.92 29.61 -51.32
C CYS A 373 57.26 28.84 -52.47
N PRO A 374 57.00 27.52 -52.33
CA PRO A 374 56.44 26.71 -53.40
C PRO A 374 54.99 27.05 -53.77
N LYS A 375 54.28 27.83 -52.95
CA LYS A 375 52.89 28.24 -53.21
C LYS A 375 52.78 29.55 -54.01
N CYS A 376 53.77 30.44 -53.92
CA CYS A 376 53.70 31.76 -54.58
C CYS A 376 55.02 32.22 -55.24
N ASN A 377 56.07 31.39 -55.24
CA ASN A 377 57.40 31.62 -55.82
C ASN A 377 58.08 32.93 -55.42
N LEU A 378 57.78 33.45 -54.23
CA LEU A 378 58.54 34.55 -53.63
C LEU A 378 59.84 34.02 -53.02
N ALA A 379 60.96 34.67 -53.32
CA ALA A 379 62.28 34.31 -52.84
C ALA A 379 62.64 35.07 -51.55
N PHE A 380 63.20 34.34 -50.59
CA PHE A 380 63.55 34.83 -49.26
C PHE A 380 65.02 34.55 -48.94
N HIS A 381 65.65 35.51 -48.25
CA HIS A 381 67.08 35.49 -47.97
C HIS A 381 67.45 34.70 -46.70
N SER A 382 66.47 34.11 -46.01
CA SER A 382 66.68 33.24 -44.85
C SER A 382 65.55 32.23 -44.69
N ASN A 383 65.86 31.06 -44.12
CA ASN A 383 64.91 29.98 -43.87
C ASN A 383 63.81 30.43 -42.86
N ASP A 384 64.17 31.25 -41.86
CA ASP A 384 63.21 31.79 -40.90
C ASP A 384 62.21 32.77 -41.54
N ALA A 385 62.64 33.55 -42.53
CA ALA A 385 61.75 34.41 -43.31
C ALA A 385 60.79 33.60 -44.20
N LEU A 386 61.28 32.48 -44.77
CA LEU A 386 60.44 31.54 -45.51
C LEU A 386 59.41 30.86 -44.59
N ASN A 387 59.81 30.38 -43.40
CA ASN A 387 58.90 29.67 -42.48
C ASN A 387 57.78 30.58 -41.96
N ASN A 388 58.10 31.82 -41.59
CA ASN A 388 57.07 32.80 -41.21
C ASN A 388 56.11 33.10 -42.38
N HIS A 389 56.63 33.17 -43.61
CA HIS A 389 55.79 33.34 -44.78
C HIS A 389 54.93 32.10 -45.06
N LEU A 390 55.46 30.88 -44.91
CA LEU A 390 54.72 29.63 -45.13
C LEU A 390 53.52 29.48 -44.19
N ASP A 391 53.64 29.86 -42.91
CA ASP A 391 52.53 29.80 -41.95
C ASP A 391 51.33 30.67 -42.38
N VAL A 392 51.61 31.84 -42.98
CA VAL A 392 50.56 32.73 -43.51
C VAL A 392 50.11 32.30 -44.91
N CYS A 393 51.07 31.94 -45.78
CA CYS A 393 50.82 31.59 -47.17
C CYS A 393 49.99 30.31 -47.28
N LEU A 394 50.22 29.31 -46.42
CA LEU A 394 49.45 28.06 -46.41
C LEU A 394 48.02 28.26 -45.88
N THR A 395 47.78 29.25 -45.02
CA THR A 395 46.46 29.52 -44.41
C THR A 395 45.56 30.45 -45.23
N GLN A 396 46.12 31.23 -46.17
CA GLN A 396 45.33 32.02 -47.12
C GLN A 396 44.96 31.23 -48.39
N HIS A 397 43.66 30.95 -48.55
CA HIS A 397 43.06 30.61 -49.84
C HIS A 397 42.90 31.90 -50.66
N MET A 398 43.74 32.07 -51.68
CA MET A 398 43.44 33.03 -52.75
C MET A 398 42.54 32.33 -53.77
N PHE A 399 41.25 32.66 -53.72
CA PHE A 399 40.32 32.52 -54.85
C PHE A 399 40.81 33.45 -55.99
N PRO A 400 40.68 33.03 -57.26
CA PRO A 400 39.38 32.83 -57.90
C PRO A 400 38.96 31.38 -58.11
#